data_AF-A0A5U9VTI0-F1
#
_entry.id   AF-A0A5U9VTI0-F1
#
_cell.length_a   1.000
_cell.length_b   1.000
_cell.length_c   1.000
_cell.angle_alpha   90.00
_cell.angle_beta   90.00
_cell.angle_gamma   90.00
#
_symmetry.space_group_name_H-M   'P 1'
#
loop_
_entity.id
_entity.type
_entity.pdbx_description
1 polymer ?
#
loop_
_entity_poly.entity_id
_entity_poly.type
_entity_poly.pdbx_seq_one_letter_code
_entity_poly.pdbx_strand_id
1 'polypeptide(L)'
;KHYPSQKNHDICLIPESVSQYIGEPLHIIVAYWCIQQQGWVQRNQISEAFRITERRASYLMTYIRNKSRRVVCEYRASVLFNKVSRYEIYITCVTERPSSEKVPTNNKSHRCRGSDADTAWLNVVWNKLCRGRIEKDDEQ
;
A
#
# COMPACT_ATOMS: atom_id res chain seq x y z
N LYS A 1 -22.27 25.02 -0.04
CA LYS A 1 -21.48 23.88 -0.58
C LYS A 1 -20.24 23.72 0.29
N HIS A 2 -20.30 22.85 1.31
CA HIS A 2 -19.19 22.62 2.24
C HIS A 2 -18.36 21.49 1.64
N TYR A 3 -17.27 21.81 0.94
CA TYR A 3 -16.29 20.81 0.55
C TYR A 3 -15.55 20.41 1.82
N PRO A 4 -15.62 19.15 2.29
CA PRO A 4 -14.78 18.74 3.41
C PRO A 4 -13.33 18.89 2.94
N SER A 5 -12.62 19.86 3.54
CA SER A 5 -11.19 20.04 3.32
C SER A 5 -10.51 18.75 3.78
N GLN A 6 -10.16 17.90 2.82
CA GLN A 6 -9.57 16.59 3.10
C GLN A 6 -8.17 16.81 3.68
N LYS A 7 -8.05 16.85 5.01
CA LYS A 7 -6.78 16.83 5.77
C LYS A 7 -5.99 15.51 5.61
N ASN A 8 -6.27 14.71 4.59
CA ASN A 8 -5.66 13.39 4.35
C ASN A 8 -4.44 13.44 3.41
N HIS A 9 -3.90 14.62 3.15
CA HIS A 9 -2.56 14.70 2.57
C HIS A 9 -1.55 14.53 3.71
N ASP A 10 -1.42 13.31 4.26
CA ASP A 10 -0.25 13.02 5.10
C ASP A 10 0.96 13.35 4.22
N ILE A 11 1.78 14.27 4.70
CA ILE A 11 3.01 14.71 4.05
C ILE A 11 3.93 13.49 4.00
N CYS A 12 3.84 12.73 2.92
CA CYS A 12 4.63 11.53 2.71
C CYS A 12 6.05 11.99 2.39
N LEU A 13 7.00 11.65 3.26
CA LEU A 13 8.41 11.85 2.98
C LEU A 13 8.92 10.63 2.24
N ILE A 14 9.63 10.85 1.14
CA ILE A 14 10.24 9.79 0.36
C ILE A 14 11.71 9.73 0.81
N PRO A 15 12.18 8.59 1.35
CA PRO A 15 13.58 8.44 1.72
C PRO A 15 14.50 8.69 0.52
N GLU A 16 15.67 9.29 0.77
CA GLU A 16 16.64 9.60 -0.29
C GLU A 16 17.04 8.34 -1.09
N SER A 17 17.12 7.19 -0.40
CA SER A 17 17.44 5.90 -0.99
C SER A 17 16.48 5.44 -2.10
N VAL A 18 15.27 5.99 -2.15
CA VAL A 18 14.24 5.69 -3.17
C VAL A 18 13.76 6.95 -3.91
N SER A 19 14.46 8.07 -3.76
CA SER A 19 14.17 9.34 -4.43
C SER A 19 14.21 9.22 -5.96
N GLN A 20 15.02 8.32 -6.51
CA GLN A 20 15.06 8.05 -7.95
C GLN A 20 13.72 7.54 -8.53
N TYR A 21 12.80 7.06 -7.69
CA TYR A 21 11.51 6.51 -8.10
C TYR A 21 10.32 7.45 -7.83
N ILE A 22 10.55 8.74 -7.56
CA ILE A 22 9.47 9.73 -7.25
C ILE A 22 8.35 9.77 -8.31
N GLY A 23 8.62 9.41 -9.57
CA GLY A 23 7.61 9.35 -10.64
C GLY A 23 6.70 8.12 -10.63
N GLU A 24 6.96 7.12 -9.79
CA GLU A 24 6.15 5.91 -9.64
C GLU A 24 5.11 6.07 -8.51
N PRO A 25 4.03 5.27 -8.51
CA PRO A 25 3.03 5.38 -7.44
C PRO A 25 3.63 4.91 -6.10
N LEU A 26 3.19 5.53 -5.00
CA LEU A 26 3.78 5.34 -3.66
C LEU A 26 3.97 3.87 -3.24
N HIS A 27 3.03 2.98 -3.59
CA HIS A 27 3.15 1.55 -3.26
C HIS A 27 4.34 0.86 -3.95
N ILE A 28 4.73 1.31 -5.15
CA ILE A 28 5.91 0.83 -5.86
C ILE A 28 7.18 1.40 -5.23
N ILE A 29 7.18 2.67 -4.84
CA ILE A 29 8.31 3.28 -4.13
C ILE A 29 8.56 2.55 -2.79
N VAL A 30 7.49 2.26 -2.04
CA VAL A 30 7.57 1.44 -0.82
C VAL A 30 8.12 0.04 -1.12
N ALA A 31 7.72 -0.57 -2.24
CA ALA A 31 8.24 -1.88 -2.62
C ALA A 31 9.75 -1.87 -2.89
N TYR A 32 10.26 -0.87 -3.60
CA TYR A 32 11.70 -0.67 -3.79
C TYR A 32 12.43 -0.47 -2.47
N TRP A 33 11.85 0.29 -1.56
CA TRP A 33 12.44 0.50 -0.23
C TRP A 33 12.49 -0.81 0.57
N CYS A 34 11.44 -1.63 0.52
CA CYS A 34 11.43 -2.95 1.18
C CYS A 34 12.51 -3.89 0.65
N ILE A 35 12.82 -3.85 -0.66
CA ILE A 35 13.94 -4.63 -1.24
C ILE A 35 15.27 -4.21 -0.61
N GLN A 36 15.48 -2.91 -0.40
CA GLN A 36 16.71 -2.40 0.24
C GLN A 36 16.86 -2.88 1.69
N GLN A 37 15.76 -3.18 2.38
CA GLN A 37 15.80 -3.71 3.74
C GLN A 37 16.23 -5.19 3.81
N GLN A 38 16.19 -5.91 2.67
CA GLN A 38 16.57 -7.34 2.55
C GLN A 38 16.00 -8.24 3.67
N GLY A 39 14.76 -7.97 4.11
CA GLY A 39 14.19 -8.63 5.27
C GLY A 39 12.69 -8.44 5.39
N TRP A 40 12.11 -9.07 6.41
CA TRP A 40 10.68 -8.96 6.72
C TRP A 40 10.38 -7.57 7.28
N VAL A 41 9.50 -6.84 6.59
CA VAL A 41 9.14 -5.46 6.93
C VAL A 41 7.76 -5.41 7.57
N GLN A 42 7.65 -4.69 8.69
CA GLN A 42 6.40 -4.42 9.40
C GLN A 42 5.76 -3.08 8.97
N ARG A 43 4.45 -2.95 9.21
CA ARG A 43 3.73 -1.68 8.95
C ARG A 43 4.38 -0.48 9.65
N ASN A 44 4.92 -0.68 10.86
CA ASN A 44 5.49 0.37 11.68
C ASN A 44 6.77 0.95 11.05
N GLN A 45 7.60 0.08 10.47
CA GLN A 45 8.82 0.50 9.78
C GLN A 45 8.49 1.32 8.52
N ILE A 46 7.44 0.92 7.79
CA ILE A 46 6.97 1.68 6.62
C ILE A 46 6.40 3.04 7.05
N SER A 47 5.60 3.09 8.12
CA SER A 47 5.08 4.36 8.62
C SER A 47 6.17 5.31 9.08
N GLU A 48 7.22 4.79 9.72
CA GLU A 48 8.34 5.61 10.20
C GLU A 48 9.19 6.14 9.04
N ALA A 49 9.55 5.27 8.09
CA ALA A 49 10.37 5.62 6.95
C ALA A 49 9.69 6.64 6.02
N PHE A 50 8.40 6.44 5.74
CA PHE A 50 7.64 7.31 4.82
C PHE A 50 6.88 8.44 5.53
N ARG A 51 6.97 8.50 6.86
CA ARG A 51 6.23 9.43 7.73
C ARG A 51 4.72 9.46 7.41
N ILE A 52 4.18 8.28 7.16
CA ILE A 52 2.75 8.06 6.94
C ILE A 52 2.11 7.41 8.17
N THR A 53 0.79 7.45 8.27
CA THR A 53 0.09 6.73 9.36
C THR A 53 0.23 5.20 9.22
N GLU A 54 0.26 4.48 10.35
CA GLU A 54 0.28 2.99 10.36
C GLU A 54 -0.89 2.40 9.55
N ARG A 55 -2.04 3.08 9.56
CA ARG A 55 -3.22 2.70 8.77
C ARG A 55 -2.92 2.75 7.28
N ARG A 56 -2.29 3.83 6.81
CA ARG A 56 -1.91 4.00 5.42
C ARG A 56 -0.83 3.00 5.01
N ALA A 57 0.15 2.74 5.87
CA ALA A 57 1.13 1.67 5.66
C ALA A 57 0.47 0.30 5.51
N SER A 58 -0.49 -0.04 6.39
CA SER A 58 -1.24 -1.30 6.30
C SER A 58 -2.02 -1.44 4.98
N TYR A 59 -2.63 -0.34 4.53
CA TYR A 59 -3.30 -0.29 3.23
C TYR A 59 -2.32 -0.52 2.09
N LEU A 60 -1.14 0.12 2.11
CA LEU A 60 -0.10 -0.08 1.10
C LEU A 60 0.37 -1.54 1.06
N MET A 61 0.64 -2.17 2.20
CA MET A 61 1.02 -3.60 2.26
C MET A 61 -0.05 -4.48 1.61
N THR A 62 -1.32 -4.24 1.93
CA THR A 62 -2.45 -5.00 1.36
C THR A 62 -2.61 -4.73 -0.14
N TYR A 63 -2.40 -3.49 -0.57
CA TYR A 63 -2.48 -3.08 -1.96
C TYR A 63 -1.37 -3.73 -2.80
N ILE A 64 -0.13 -3.74 -2.30
CA ILE A 64 1.00 -4.41 -2.93
C ILE A 64 0.66 -5.89 -3.14
N ARG A 65 0.18 -6.57 -2.09
CA ARG A 65 -0.22 -7.98 -2.15
C ARG A 65 -1.31 -8.25 -3.20
N ASN A 66 -2.37 -7.44 -3.22
CA ASN A 66 -3.58 -7.78 -3.99
C ASN A 66 -3.58 -7.22 -5.42
N LYS A 67 -2.98 -6.05 -5.64
CA LYS A 67 -3.13 -5.28 -6.89
C LYS A 67 -1.82 -5.12 -7.65
N SER A 68 -0.67 -5.45 -7.06
CA SER A 68 0.61 -5.24 -7.72
C SER A 68 1.08 -6.48 -8.48
N ARG A 69 0.63 -6.62 -9.73
CA ARG A 69 1.21 -7.62 -10.67
C ARG A 69 2.69 -7.40 -10.94
N ARG A 70 3.18 -6.18 -10.68
CA ARG A 70 4.58 -5.77 -10.84
C ARG A 70 5.47 -6.21 -9.67
N VAL A 71 4.92 -6.65 -8.54
CA VAL A 71 5.71 -6.87 -7.32
C VAL A 71 5.55 -8.32 -6.88
N VAL A 72 6.68 -9.01 -6.76
CA VAL A 72 6.73 -10.35 -6.18
C VAL A 72 6.99 -10.19 -4.69
N CYS A 73 5.99 -10.54 -3.88
CA CYS A 73 6.06 -10.43 -2.43
C CYS A 73 5.56 -11.69 -1.73
N GLU A 74 6.16 -11.99 -0.60
CA GLU A 74 5.68 -12.95 0.38
C GLU A 74 5.04 -12.22 1.55
N TYR A 75 4.05 -12.87 2.15
CA TYR A 75 3.30 -12.31 3.26
C TYR A 75 3.20 -13.33 4.38
N ARG A 76 3.49 -12.90 5.60
CA ARG A 76 3.30 -13.74 6.79
C ARG A 76 2.49 -13.00 7.85
N ALA A 77 1.63 -13.75 8.52
CA ALA A 77 0.91 -13.31 9.70
C ALA A 77 1.41 -14.13 10.88
N SER A 78 2.13 -13.46 11.79
CA SER A 78 2.67 -14.08 13.01
C SER A 78 1.74 -13.72 14.17
N VAL A 79 1.11 -14.71 14.78
CA VAL A 79 0.32 -14.49 16.00
C VAL A 79 1.27 -14.49 17.18
N LEU A 80 1.36 -13.36 17.88
CA LEU A 80 2.14 -13.26 19.10
C LEU A 80 1.43 -13.96 20.27
N PHE A 81 2.19 -14.24 21.33
CA PHE A 81 1.68 -14.82 22.59
C PHE A 81 0.51 -14.03 23.20
N ASN A 82 0.45 -12.72 22.95
CA ASN A 82 -0.64 -11.86 23.40
C ASN A 82 -1.88 -11.88 22.48
N LYS A 83 -2.02 -12.87 21.59
CA LYS A 83 -3.09 -12.99 20.59
C LYS A 83 -3.18 -11.81 19.61
N VAL A 84 -2.14 -10.97 19.51
CA VAL A 84 -2.06 -9.88 18.54
C VAL A 84 -1.35 -10.39 17.29
N SER A 85 -2.01 -10.27 16.13
CA SER A 85 -1.39 -10.61 14.84
C SER A 85 -0.45 -9.49 14.38
N ARG A 86 0.81 -9.86 14.09
CA ARG A 86 1.76 -9.02 13.36
C ARG A 86 1.79 -9.43 11.90
N TYR A 87 1.68 -8.44 11.04
CA TYR A 87 1.71 -8.61 9.60
C TYR A 87 3.04 -8.11 9.08
N GLU A 88 3.71 -8.98 8.33
CA GLU A 88 5.03 -8.75 7.78
C GLU A 88 5.00 -9.07 6.29
N ILE A 89 5.70 -8.23 5.52
CA ILE A 89 5.83 -8.39 4.07
C ILE A 89 7.31 -8.52 3.74
N TYR A 90 7.62 -9.46 2.86
CA TYR A 90 8.93 -9.59 2.24
C TYR A 90 8.78 -9.35 0.75
N ILE A 91 9.58 -8.47 0.18
CA ILE A 91 9.50 -8.13 -1.25
C ILE A 91 10.79 -8.58 -1.92
N THR A 92 10.65 -9.50 -2.86
CA THR A 92 11.79 -10.14 -3.53
C THR A 92 12.21 -9.35 -4.77
N CYS A 93 11.25 -8.92 -5.59
CA CYS A 93 11.54 -8.11 -6.76
C CYS A 93 10.36 -7.22 -7.18
N VAL A 94 10.70 -6.12 -7.85
CA VAL A 94 9.76 -5.21 -8.50
C VAL A 94 10.09 -5.25 -10.00
N THR A 95 9.15 -5.71 -10.81
CA THR A 95 9.25 -5.67 -12.27
C THR A 95 9.01 -4.25 -12.76
N GLU A 96 9.94 -3.78 -13.61
CA GLU A 96 9.84 -2.49 -14.26
C GLU A 96 8.56 -2.41 -15.11
N ARG A 97 8.09 -1.17 -15.33
CA ARG A 97 6.97 -0.95 -16.23
C ARG A 97 7.41 -1.51 -17.60
N PRO A 98 6.62 -2.38 -18.26
CA PRO A 98 6.97 -2.79 -19.61
C PRO A 98 7.10 -1.51 -20.42
N SER A 99 8.30 -1.25 -20.95
CA SER A 99 8.53 -0.13 -21.84
C SER A 99 7.51 -0.31 -22.96
N SER A 100 6.61 0.66 -23.13
CA SER A 100 5.90 0.76 -24.38
C SER A 100 6.95 1.19 -25.41
N GLU A 101 7.72 0.24 -25.95
CA GLU A 101 8.35 0.45 -27.23
C GLU A 101 7.26 0.93 -28.18
N LYS A 102 7.55 2.03 -28.87
CA LYS A 102 6.63 2.73 -29.75
C LYS A 102 6.21 1.79 -30.88
N VAL A 103 5.13 1.03 -30.69
CA VAL A 103 4.44 0.37 -31.79
C VAL A 103 3.72 1.46 -32.60
N PRO A 104 3.92 1.57 -33.92
CA PRO A 104 3.22 2.55 -34.72
C PRO A 104 1.72 2.31 -34.66
N THR A 105 0.99 3.41 -34.51
CA THR A 105 -0.46 3.55 -34.44
C THR A 105 -1.25 2.52 -35.26
N ASN A 106 -2.12 1.77 -34.60
CA ASN A 106 -3.43 1.47 -35.19
C ASN A 106 -4.52 1.46 -34.12
N ASN A 107 -5.49 2.36 -34.31
CA ASN A 107 -6.64 2.56 -33.44
C ASN A 107 -7.51 1.31 -33.39
N LYS A 108 -7.61 0.64 -32.24
CA LYS A 108 -8.88 0.11 -31.70
C LYS A 108 -8.89 0.22 -30.18
N SER A 109 -9.62 1.23 -29.70
CA SER A 109 -9.97 1.45 -28.31
C SER A 109 -10.67 0.20 -27.73
N HIS A 110 -9.96 -0.61 -26.95
CA HIS A 110 -10.58 -1.43 -25.91
C HIS A 110 -10.52 -0.64 -24.60
N ARG A 111 -11.51 0.23 -24.40
CA ARG A 111 -11.81 0.81 -23.10
C ARG A 111 -12.31 -0.32 -22.18
N CYS A 112 -11.39 -1.05 -21.56
CA CYS A 112 -11.72 -1.83 -20.37
C CYS A 112 -11.94 -0.84 -19.22
N ARG A 113 -13.18 -0.35 -19.09
CA ARG A 113 -13.68 0.19 -17.81
C ARG A 113 -13.71 -0.97 -16.82
N GLY A 114 -12.58 -1.22 -16.16
CA GLY A 114 -12.57 -1.98 -14.92
C GLY A 114 -13.36 -1.16 -13.90
N SER A 115 -14.53 -1.67 -13.52
CA SER A 115 -15.47 -1.03 -12.61
C SER A 115 -14.80 -0.67 -11.28
N ASP A 116 -14.75 0.61 -10.96
CA ASP A 116 -14.28 1.19 -9.68
C ASP A 116 -15.14 0.77 -8.46
N ALA A 117 -16.24 0.06 -8.69
CA ALA A 117 -17.23 -0.30 -7.67
C ALA A 117 -16.67 -1.23 -6.58
N ASP A 118 -15.80 -2.18 -6.95
CA ASP A 118 -15.24 -3.14 -5.98
C ASP A 118 -14.24 -2.48 -5.03
N THR A 119 -13.51 -1.47 -5.51
CA THR A 119 -12.54 -0.73 -4.68
C THR A 119 -13.24 0.13 -3.63
N ALA A 120 -14.40 0.72 -3.98
CA ALA A 120 -15.19 1.52 -3.04
C ALA A 120 -15.77 0.66 -1.90
N TRP A 121 -16.29 -0.53 -2.21
CA TRP A 121 -16.80 -1.45 -1.19
C TRP A 121 -15.69 -1.94 -0.26
N LEU A 122 -14.51 -2.29 -0.81
CA LEU A 122 -13.34 -2.67 0.01
C LEU A 122 -12.88 -1.53 0.93
N ASN A 123 -12.89 -0.27 0.47
CA ASN A 123 -12.59 0.89 1.31
C ASN A 123 -13.61 1.07 2.45
N VAL A 124 -14.90 0.83 2.19
CA VAL A 124 -15.96 0.91 3.19
C VAL A 124 -15.84 -0.22 4.22
N VAL A 125 -15.59 -1.46 3.77
CA VAL A 125 -15.38 -2.63 4.64
C VAL A 125 -14.15 -2.43 5.52
N TRP A 126 -13.04 -1.95 4.94
CA TRP A 126 -11.84 -1.62 5.70
C TRP A 126 -12.10 -0.52 6.73
N ASN A 127 -12.81 0.54 6.35
CA ASN A 127 -13.15 1.63 7.27
C ASN A 127 -14.02 1.16 8.44
N LYS A 128 -14.93 0.21 8.22
CA LYS A 128 -15.74 -0.41 9.28
C LYS A 128 -14.89 -1.29 10.21
N LEU A 129 -14.02 -2.13 9.67
CA LEU A 129 -13.14 -3.01 10.47
C LEU A 129 -12.15 -2.22 11.34
N CYS A 130 -11.66 -1.06 10.88
CA CYS A 130 -10.78 -0.22 11.68
C CYS A 130 -11.50 0.55 12.81
N ARG A 131 -12.81 0.82 12.69
CA ARG A 131 -13.57 1.51 13.75
C ARG A 131 -13.91 0.59 14.91
N GLY A 132 -14.09 -0.70 14.66
CA GLY A 132 -14.45 -1.69 15.69
C GLY A 132 -13.31 -2.16 16.60
N ARG A 133 -12.08 -1.64 16.47
CA ARG A 133 -10.95 -1.98 17.37
C ARG A 133 -10.59 -0.86 18.36
N ILE A 134 -11.38 0.23 18.42
CA ILE A 134 -11.12 1.37 19.32
C ILE A 134 -11.95 1.29 20.62
N GLU A 135 -12.95 0.42 20.71
CA GLU A 135 -13.71 0.24 21.96
C GLU A 135 -13.61 -1.22 22.40
N LYS A 136 -12.72 -1.49 23.35
CA LYS A 136 -12.88 -2.41 24.49
C LYS A 136 -11.56 -2.39 25.24
N ASP A 137 -11.37 -1.42 26.12
CA ASP A 137 -10.44 -1.46 27.26
C ASP A 137 -10.69 -0.19 28.08
N ASP A 138 -11.81 -0.14 28.82
CA ASP A 138 -12.03 0.75 29.98
C ASP A 138 -13.30 0.29 30.72
N GLU A 139 -13.22 -0.86 31.40
CA GLU A 139 -14.09 -1.15 32.54
C GLU A 139 -13.41 -2.20 33.45
N GLN A 140 -12.64 -1.72 34.43
CA GLN A 140 -12.73 -2.14 35.84
C GLN A 140 -11.95 -1.16 36.74
#